data_AF-A0A3M1AUC0-F1
#
_entry.id   AF-A0A3M1AUC0-F1
#
_cell.length_a   1.000
_cell.length_b   1.000
_cell.length_c   1.000
_cell.angle_alpha   90.00
_cell.angle_beta   90.00
_cell.angle_gamma   90.00
#
_symmetry.space_group_name_H-M   'P 1'
#
loop_
_entity.id
_entity.type
_entity.pdbx_description
1 polymer ?
#
loop_
_entity_poly.entity_id
_entity_poly.type
_entity_poly.pdbx_seq_one_letter_code
_entity_poly.pdbx_strand_id
1 'polypeptide(L)'
;PEAKLGQFLGQHHPHMIPAGLPGAGNILVFDNGGECGYGGPNDYPKYRRRHYSRVVEFDPVTLDIVWVYGEGEGERFSSPYIGGVQRLPNGNTLIVEGNLYGDGQNGRVFEVTPEKEIVWSYRTAPQGVVRAPIYRAYRIPPEWVPGNPAGYPAWSDRF
;
A
#
# COMPACT_ATOMS: atom_id res chain seq x y z
N PRO A 1 -5.82 -24.25 -0.14
CA PRO A 1 -6.41 -23.05 0.50
C PRO A 1 -5.83 -21.74 -0.06
N GLU A 2 -4.54 -21.79 -0.40
CA GLU A 2 -3.68 -20.76 -0.97
C GLU A 2 -4.22 -20.17 -2.28
N ALA A 3 -4.99 -20.95 -3.06
CA ALA A 3 -5.64 -20.47 -4.27
C ALA A 3 -6.60 -19.28 -4.02
N LYS A 4 -7.14 -19.13 -2.80
CA LYS A 4 -8.04 -18.04 -2.42
C LYS A 4 -7.39 -16.66 -2.51
N LEU A 5 -6.11 -16.55 -2.21
CA LEU A 5 -5.37 -15.27 -2.21
C LEU A 5 -4.91 -14.86 -3.63
N GLY A 6 -4.92 -15.81 -4.55
CA GLY A 6 -4.21 -15.68 -5.81
C GLY A 6 -2.69 -15.58 -5.60
N GLN A 7 -1.98 -15.19 -6.64
CA GLN A 7 -0.53 -15.02 -6.57
C GLN A 7 -0.18 -13.58 -6.16
N PHE A 8 0.68 -13.44 -5.16
CA PHE A 8 1.36 -12.18 -4.87
C PHE A 8 2.50 -11.97 -5.89
N LEU A 9 2.56 -10.78 -6.45
CA LEU A 9 3.43 -10.40 -7.54
C LEU A 9 4.32 -9.24 -7.07
N GLY A 10 5.58 -9.56 -6.76
CA GLY A 10 6.59 -8.56 -6.41
C GLY A 10 6.29 -7.83 -5.10
N GLN A 11 5.56 -8.48 -4.19
CA GLN A 11 5.00 -7.86 -2.98
C GLN A 11 6.03 -7.21 -2.07
N HIS A 12 5.58 -6.20 -1.33
CA HIS A 12 6.34 -5.45 -0.35
C HIS A 12 5.55 -5.23 0.95
N HIS A 13 6.32 -5.02 2.01
CA HIS A 13 5.82 -4.67 3.34
C HIS A 13 4.76 -5.64 3.93
N PRO A 14 4.93 -6.97 3.80
CA PRO A 14 4.01 -7.90 4.45
C PRO A 14 4.24 -7.84 5.96
N HIS A 15 3.17 -7.69 6.72
CA HIS A 15 3.22 -7.73 8.17
C HIS A 15 1.87 -8.14 8.74
N MET A 16 1.89 -8.76 9.93
CA MET A 16 0.68 -8.92 10.72
C MET A 16 0.27 -7.56 11.27
N ILE A 17 -1.03 -7.23 11.20
CA ILE A 17 -1.58 -6.04 11.82
C ILE A 17 -1.38 -6.19 13.34
N PRO A 18 -0.66 -5.26 13.99
CA PRO A 18 -0.37 -5.34 15.43
C PRO A 18 -1.63 -5.34 16.30
N ALA A 19 -1.49 -5.91 17.49
CA ALA A 19 -2.53 -5.84 18.53
C ALA A 19 -2.93 -4.39 18.83
N GLY A 20 -4.22 -4.17 19.05
CA GLY A 20 -4.79 -2.84 19.33
C GLY A 20 -5.15 -2.02 18.08
N LEU A 21 -4.90 -2.52 16.87
CA LEU A 21 -5.37 -1.91 15.62
C LEU A 21 -6.55 -2.70 15.01
N PRO A 22 -7.44 -2.05 14.26
CA PRO A 22 -8.50 -2.75 13.52
C PRO A 22 -7.91 -3.79 12.55
N GLY A 23 -8.41 -5.03 12.60
CA GLY A 23 -7.85 -6.16 11.84
C GLY A 23 -6.65 -6.85 12.50
N ALA A 24 -6.35 -6.57 13.79
CA ALA A 24 -5.27 -7.22 14.53
C ALA A 24 -5.26 -8.75 14.34
N GLY A 25 -4.10 -9.30 14.00
CA GLY A 25 -3.92 -10.72 13.68
C GLY A 25 -4.02 -11.06 12.19
N ASN A 26 -4.69 -10.23 11.37
CA ASN A 26 -4.67 -10.37 9.92
C ASN A 26 -3.31 -9.98 9.35
N ILE A 27 -2.97 -10.47 8.16
CA ILE A 27 -1.80 -10.03 7.42
C ILE A 27 -2.21 -8.93 6.43
N LEU A 28 -1.45 -7.84 6.41
CA LEU A 28 -1.57 -6.74 5.48
C LEU A 28 -0.35 -6.70 4.56
N VAL A 29 -0.58 -6.66 3.24
CA VAL A 29 0.46 -6.74 2.22
C VAL A 29 0.24 -5.70 1.12
N PHE A 30 1.31 -5.04 0.68
CA PHE A 30 1.30 -4.27 -0.56
C PHE A 30 1.75 -5.19 -1.71
N ASP A 31 0.84 -5.54 -2.61
CA ASP A 31 1.08 -6.45 -3.73
C ASP A 31 1.30 -5.65 -5.02
N ASN A 32 2.57 -5.42 -5.36
CA ASN A 32 3.01 -4.46 -6.39
C ASN A 32 2.53 -4.77 -7.81
N GLY A 33 2.32 -6.04 -8.15
CA GLY A 33 2.03 -6.45 -9.52
C GLY A 33 3.28 -6.50 -10.38
N GLY A 34 3.20 -5.97 -11.60
CA GLY A 34 4.29 -5.96 -12.56
C GLY A 34 4.43 -7.26 -13.34
N GLU A 35 5.65 -7.52 -13.81
CA GLU A 35 6.02 -8.68 -14.62
C GLU A 35 6.79 -9.70 -13.78
N CYS A 36 6.10 -10.40 -12.89
CA CYS A 36 6.73 -11.38 -12.01
C CYS A 36 5.82 -12.58 -11.74
N GLY A 37 6.26 -13.49 -10.88
CA GLY A 37 5.53 -14.72 -10.56
C GLY A 37 5.72 -15.85 -11.56
N TYR A 38 5.13 -16.99 -11.23
CA TYR A 38 5.23 -18.25 -11.96
C TYR A 38 4.08 -18.42 -12.97
N GLY A 39 4.44 -18.86 -14.17
CA GLY A 39 3.52 -19.29 -15.24
C GLY A 39 2.85 -20.63 -14.90
N GLY A 40 1.68 -20.87 -15.49
CA GLY A 40 0.93 -22.12 -15.30
C GLY A 40 1.67 -23.37 -15.83
N PRO A 41 1.11 -24.57 -15.63
CA PRO A 41 1.81 -25.86 -15.82
C PRO A 41 2.42 -26.13 -17.21
N ASN A 42 2.08 -25.35 -18.25
CA ASN A 42 2.45 -25.65 -19.64
C ASN A 42 3.26 -24.57 -20.38
N ASP A 43 3.76 -23.50 -19.74
CA ASP A 43 4.47 -22.42 -20.47
C ASP A 43 5.66 -21.82 -19.68
N TYR A 44 6.87 -21.94 -20.24
CA TYR A 44 8.11 -21.33 -19.71
C TYR A 44 8.80 -20.43 -20.75
N PRO A 45 9.24 -19.20 -20.41
CA PRO A 45 8.86 -18.37 -19.25
C PRO A 45 7.81 -17.33 -19.67
N LYS A 46 6.64 -17.34 -19.05
CA LYS A 46 5.73 -16.18 -19.09
C LYS A 46 5.30 -15.85 -17.67
N TYR A 47 5.96 -14.85 -17.09
CA TYR A 47 5.60 -14.24 -15.81
C TYR A 47 4.12 -13.83 -15.82
N ARG A 48 3.44 -13.88 -14.67
CA ARG A 48 2.11 -13.28 -14.58
C ARG A 48 2.24 -11.77 -14.65
N ARG A 49 1.53 -11.14 -15.59
CA ARG A 49 1.46 -9.69 -15.71
C ARG A 49 0.22 -9.16 -15.01
N ARG A 50 0.42 -8.26 -14.04
CA ARG A 50 -0.64 -7.46 -13.45
C ARG A 50 -0.21 -6.00 -13.42
N HIS A 51 -0.79 -5.19 -14.31
CA HIS A 51 -0.40 -3.79 -14.51
C HIS A 51 -0.95 -2.82 -13.45
N TYR A 52 -1.30 -3.33 -12.27
CA TYR A 52 -1.80 -2.55 -11.14
C TYR A 52 -1.29 -3.14 -9.82
N SER A 53 -1.14 -2.25 -8.83
CA SER A 53 -0.89 -2.60 -7.44
C SER A 53 -2.20 -2.88 -6.72
N ARG A 54 -2.15 -3.73 -5.70
CA ARG A 54 -3.25 -3.88 -4.74
C ARG A 54 -2.71 -3.95 -3.33
N VAL A 55 -3.51 -3.52 -2.36
CA VAL A 55 -3.25 -3.79 -0.94
C VAL A 55 -4.22 -4.86 -0.51
N VAL A 56 -3.73 -5.92 0.12
CA VAL A 56 -4.52 -7.07 0.54
C VAL A 56 -4.40 -7.25 2.04
N GLU A 57 -5.54 -7.31 2.71
CA GLU A 57 -5.68 -7.80 4.08
C GLU A 57 -6.32 -9.19 4.04
N PHE A 58 -5.73 -10.18 4.71
CA PHE A 58 -6.28 -11.53 4.78
C PHE A 58 -6.07 -12.17 6.15
N ASP A 59 -6.97 -13.09 6.50
CA ASP A 59 -6.85 -13.94 7.67
C ASP A 59 -5.77 -15.02 7.41
N PRO A 60 -4.68 -15.09 8.20
CA PRO A 60 -3.58 -16.03 7.94
C PRO A 60 -3.92 -17.50 8.24
N VAL A 61 -5.02 -17.78 8.92
CA VAL A 61 -5.48 -19.13 9.25
C VAL A 61 -6.42 -19.65 8.16
N THR A 62 -7.42 -18.86 7.76
CA THR A 62 -8.43 -19.30 6.78
C THR A 62 -8.06 -18.98 5.33
N LEU A 63 -7.11 -18.06 5.15
CA LEU A 63 -6.70 -17.46 3.88
C LEU A 63 -7.84 -16.73 3.15
N ASP A 64 -8.84 -16.27 3.90
CA ASP A 64 -9.90 -15.43 3.36
C ASP A 64 -9.42 -13.98 3.26
N ILE A 65 -9.67 -13.38 2.11
CA ILE A 65 -9.41 -11.95 1.89
C ILE A 65 -10.48 -11.17 2.65
N VAL A 66 -10.05 -10.32 3.58
CA VAL A 66 -10.91 -9.51 4.44
C VAL A 66 -11.13 -8.13 3.82
N TRP A 67 -10.09 -7.58 3.19
CA TRP A 67 -10.17 -6.26 2.56
C TRP A 67 -9.15 -6.13 1.41
N VAL A 68 -9.53 -5.38 0.38
CA VAL A 68 -8.66 -5.07 -0.76
C VAL A 68 -8.86 -3.63 -1.24
N TYR A 69 -7.75 -2.96 -1.53
CA TYR A 69 -7.72 -1.68 -2.24
C TYR A 69 -6.88 -1.77 -3.51
N GLY A 70 -7.26 -1.04 -4.55
CA GLY A 70 -6.53 -0.96 -5.82
C GLY A 70 -6.99 -1.93 -6.91
N GLU A 71 -7.80 -2.95 -6.57
CA GLU A 71 -8.49 -3.75 -7.58
C GLU A 71 -9.51 -2.88 -8.32
N GLY A 72 -9.39 -2.81 -9.66
CA GLY A 72 -10.24 -1.96 -10.50
C GLY A 72 -9.68 -0.57 -10.80
N GLU A 73 -8.65 -0.12 -10.09
CA GLU A 73 -7.99 1.19 -10.34
C GLU A 73 -7.08 1.18 -11.58
N GLY A 74 -6.68 0.00 -12.04
CA GLY A 74 -5.79 -0.17 -13.18
C GLY A 74 -4.48 0.59 -12.99
N GLU A 75 -4.03 1.29 -14.04
CA GLU A 75 -2.77 2.05 -14.00
C GLU A 75 -2.80 3.27 -13.07
N ARG A 76 -3.99 3.69 -12.56
CA ARG A 76 -4.10 4.83 -11.63
C ARG A 76 -3.50 4.54 -10.25
N PHE A 77 -3.33 3.27 -9.92
CA PHE A 77 -2.63 2.80 -8.74
C PHE A 77 -1.68 1.67 -9.12
N SER A 78 -0.45 2.04 -9.46
CA SER A 78 0.57 1.11 -9.91
C SER A 78 1.92 1.55 -9.40
N SER A 79 2.54 0.69 -8.59
CA SER A 79 3.89 0.90 -8.07
C SER A 79 4.64 -0.43 -8.12
N PRO A 80 5.29 -0.76 -9.25
CA PRO A 80 5.76 -2.11 -9.52
C PRO A 80 7.01 -2.55 -8.73
N TYR A 81 7.71 -1.64 -8.06
CA TYR A 81 9.03 -1.93 -7.47
C TYR A 81 9.15 -1.66 -5.97
N ILE A 82 8.39 -0.69 -5.46
CA ILE A 82 8.44 -0.28 -4.06
C ILE A 82 7.04 0.07 -3.61
N GLY A 83 6.80 -0.03 -2.30
CA GLY A 83 5.51 0.28 -1.74
C GLY A 83 5.48 0.01 -0.26
N GLY A 84 4.41 0.46 0.36
CA GLY A 84 4.20 0.30 1.78
C GLY A 84 2.75 0.42 2.12
N VAL A 85 2.36 -0.24 3.19
CA VAL A 85 1.03 -0.17 3.76
C VAL A 85 1.16 -0.17 5.29
N GLN A 86 0.30 0.57 5.99
CA GLN A 86 0.20 0.56 7.44
C GLN A 86 -1.26 0.78 7.85
N ARG A 87 -1.82 -0.10 8.69
CA ARG A 87 -3.12 0.14 9.34
C ARG A 87 -2.95 1.19 10.45
N LEU A 88 -3.92 2.09 10.57
CA LEU A 88 -3.92 3.16 11.56
C LEU A 88 -4.98 2.93 12.67
N PRO A 89 -4.83 3.55 13.85
CA PRO A 89 -5.78 3.39 14.96
C PRO A 89 -7.22 3.80 14.66
N ASN A 90 -7.42 4.76 13.76
CA ASN A 90 -8.75 5.21 13.31
C ASN A 90 -9.41 4.23 12.31
N GLY A 91 -8.76 3.11 11.98
CA GLY A 91 -9.24 2.14 11.00
C GLY A 91 -8.80 2.41 9.57
N ASN A 92 -8.32 3.61 9.26
CA ASN A 92 -7.79 3.95 7.95
C ASN A 92 -6.48 3.21 7.66
N THR A 93 -6.12 3.17 6.39
CA THR A 93 -4.87 2.57 5.93
C THR A 93 -4.01 3.63 5.24
N LEU A 94 -2.78 3.81 5.72
CA LEU A 94 -1.76 4.61 5.05
C LEU A 94 -1.09 3.75 3.98
N ILE A 95 -1.05 4.24 2.74
CA ILE A 95 -0.49 3.56 1.58
C ILE A 95 0.61 4.41 0.97
N VAL A 96 1.73 3.76 0.62
CA VAL A 96 2.87 4.36 -0.09
C VAL A 96 2.91 3.76 -1.49
N GLU A 97 2.57 4.59 -2.47
CA GLU A 97 2.80 4.35 -3.90
C GLU A 97 4.17 4.95 -4.24
N GLY A 98 5.21 4.12 -4.26
CA GLY A 98 6.57 4.63 -4.26
C GLY A 98 7.09 5.13 -5.62
N ASN A 99 6.57 4.63 -6.74
CA ASN A 99 6.83 5.07 -8.13
C ASN A 99 8.31 5.35 -8.48
N LEU A 100 9.04 4.28 -8.85
CA LEU A 100 10.42 4.36 -9.34
C LEU A 100 10.52 4.64 -10.86
N TYR A 101 9.57 4.16 -11.67
CA TYR A 101 9.58 4.28 -13.14
C TYR A 101 8.15 4.27 -13.70
N GLY A 102 7.89 4.94 -14.83
CA GLY A 102 6.94 4.41 -15.83
C GLY A 102 5.65 5.17 -16.16
N ASP A 103 5.16 6.12 -15.37
CA ASP A 103 3.79 6.69 -15.60
C ASP A 103 3.71 8.23 -15.54
N GLY A 104 4.86 8.89 -15.37
CA GLY A 104 4.92 10.34 -15.17
C GLY A 104 4.54 10.83 -13.76
N GLN A 105 4.18 9.93 -12.84
CA GLN A 105 3.85 10.28 -11.47
C GLN A 105 5.06 10.12 -10.53
N ASN A 106 5.15 10.99 -9.53
CA ASN A 106 6.11 10.86 -8.44
C ASN A 106 5.54 10.01 -7.30
N GLY A 107 6.38 9.68 -6.31
CA GLY A 107 5.96 8.95 -5.13
C GLY A 107 4.81 9.67 -4.40
N ARG A 108 3.81 8.89 -4.00
CA ARG A 108 2.62 9.34 -3.29
C ARG A 108 2.45 8.55 -1.99
N VAL A 109 2.12 9.27 -0.93
CA VAL A 109 1.59 8.69 0.31
C VAL A 109 0.16 9.15 0.45
N PHE A 110 -0.75 8.26 0.79
CA PHE A 110 -2.16 8.61 0.94
C PHE A 110 -2.83 7.75 2.01
N GLU A 111 -3.86 8.29 2.63
CA GLU A 111 -4.66 7.63 3.66
C GLU A 111 -6.03 7.30 3.07
N VAL A 112 -6.45 6.04 3.20
CA VAL A 112 -7.76 5.56 2.75
C VAL A 112 -8.62 5.06 3.89
N THR A 113 -9.92 5.34 3.83
CA THR A 113 -10.92 4.77 4.75
C THR A 113 -11.12 3.27 4.48
N PRO A 114 -11.74 2.53 5.42
CA PRO A 114 -12.21 1.16 5.15
C PRO A 114 -13.12 1.07 3.92
N GLU A 115 -13.91 2.11 3.65
CA GLU A 115 -14.79 2.29 2.49
C GLU A 115 -14.03 2.65 1.20
N LYS A 116 -12.70 2.74 1.27
CA LYS A 116 -11.77 2.99 0.14
C LYS A 116 -11.78 4.43 -0.37
N GLU A 117 -12.22 5.38 0.46
CA GLU A 117 -12.15 6.80 0.14
C GLU A 117 -10.80 7.38 0.54
N ILE A 118 -10.15 8.14 -0.36
CA ILE A 118 -8.91 8.85 -0.04
C ILE A 118 -9.26 10.11 0.76
N VAL A 119 -8.83 10.17 2.03
CA VAL A 119 -9.09 11.31 2.93
C VAL A 119 -7.90 12.24 3.10
N TRP A 120 -6.70 11.79 2.70
CA TRP A 120 -5.50 12.60 2.69
C TRP A 120 -4.52 12.07 1.65
N SER A 121 -3.74 12.97 1.03
CA SER A 121 -2.63 12.56 0.17
C SER A 121 -1.50 13.59 0.17
N TYR A 122 -0.30 13.08 -0.05
CA TYR A 122 0.92 13.82 -0.29
C TYR A 122 1.61 13.22 -1.51
N ARG A 123 2.09 14.05 -2.42
CA ARG A 123 2.90 13.62 -3.56
C ARG A 123 4.18 14.44 -3.60
N THR A 124 5.31 13.79 -3.81
CA THR A 124 6.59 14.48 -3.98
C THR A 124 6.58 15.31 -5.27
N ALA A 125 7.27 16.45 -5.22
CA ALA A 125 7.56 17.24 -6.40
C ALA A 125 8.79 16.67 -7.13
N PRO A 126 8.81 16.68 -8.47
CA PRO A 126 9.99 16.25 -9.21
C PRO A 126 11.13 17.25 -8.98
N GLN A 127 12.37 16.75 -8.87
CA GLN A 127 13.56 17.59 -8.77
C GLN A 127 14.23 17.62 -10.15
N GLY A 128 13.78 18.54 -11.02
CA GLY A 128 14.20 18.60 -12.41
C GLY A 128 13.77 17.35 -13.18
N VAL A 129 14.71 16.63 -13.79
CA VAL A 129 14.47 15.36 -14.52
C VAL A 129 14.45 14.13 -13.61
N VAL A 130 14.82 14.29 -12.34
CA VAL A 130 14.89 13.19 -11.37
C VAL A 130 13.51 13.01 -10.74
N ARG A 131 12.92 11.83 -10.95
CA ARG A 131 11.71 11.41 -10.22
C ARG A 131 12.05 11.38 -8.73
N ALA A 132 11.09 11.76 -7.89
CA ALA A 132 11.24 11.74 -6.44
C ALA A 132 10.48 10.55 -5.83
N PRO A 133 11.01 9.31 -5.92
CA PRO A 133 10.33 8.14 -5.38
C PRO A 133 10.24 8.21 -3.85
N ILE A 134 9.23 7.56 -3.29
CA ILE A 134 9.10 7.37 -1.83
C ILE A 134 9.27 5.90 -1.52
N TYR A 135 10.42 5.51 -0.94
CA TYR A 135 10.67 4.12 -0.59
C TYR A 135 9.67 3.60 0.45
N ARG A 136 9.49 4.34 1.54
CA ARG A 136 8.53 4.04 2.61
C ARG A 136 8.18 5.28 3.41
N ALA A 137 7.01 5.25 4.03
CA ALA A 137 6.55 6.23 5.00
C ALA A 137 5.75 5.50 6.09
N TYR A 138 5.76 6.07 7.28
CA TYR A 138 5.03 5.57 8.44
C TYR A 138 4.33 6.74 9.12
N ARG A 139 3.11 6.50 9.60
CA ARG A 139 2.50 7.37 10.60
C ARG A 139 3.17 7.05 11.93
N ILE A 140 3.76 8.06 12.55
CA ILE A 140 4.30 7.98 13.90
C ILE A 140 3.31 8.61 14.88
N PRO A 141 3.30 8.16 16.15
CA PRO A 141 2.56 8.85 17.20
C PRO A 141 3.02 10.31 17.31
N PRO A 142 2.09 11.28 17.46
CA PRO A 142 2.44 12.69 17.54
C PRO A 142 3.43 13.02 18.66
N GLU A 143 3.35 12.31 19.78
CA GLU A 143 4.22 12.47 20.95
C GLU A 143 5.68 12.10 20.67
N TRP A 144 5.96 11.40 19.57
CA TRP A 144 7.34 11.13 19.13
C TRP A 144 7.95 12.32 18.37
N VAL A 145 7.17 13.34 18.03
CA VAL A 145 7.66 14.56 17.36
C VAL A 145 8.12 15.57 18.42
N PRO A 146 9.42 15.89 18.50
CA PRO A 146 9.93 16.85 19.48
C PRO A 146 9.25 18.22 19.32
N GLY A 147 8.73 18.78 20.41
CA GLY A 147 8.09 20.10 20.41
C GLY A 147 6.64 20.12 19.89
N ASN A 148 5.96 18.97 19.78
CA ASN A 148 4.55 18.88 19.36
C ASN A 148 3.61 18.46 20.52
N PRO A 149 3.17 19.38 21.40
CA PRO A 149 2.43 19.04 22.61
C PRO A 149 0.95 18.64 22.40
N ALA A 150 0.40 18.75 21.18
CA ALA A 150 -1.05 18.77 20.97
C ALA A 150 -1.66 17.47 20.40
N GLY A 151 -0.88 16.44 20.07
CA GLY A 151 -1.37 15.48 19.07
C GLY A 151 -1.46 16.17 17.70
N TYR A 152 -1.64 15.46 16.59
CA TYR A 152 -1.90 16.18 15.33
C TYR A 152 -3.23 16.97 15.49
N PRO A 153 -3.28 18.31 15.31
CA PRO A 153 -4.56 18.95 15.06
C PRO A 153 -5.18 18.32 13.81
N ALA A 154 -6.52 18.27 13.73
CA ALA A 154 -7.17 17.77 12.53
C ALA A 154 -6.67 18.63 11.36
N TRP A 155 -6.20 17.98 10.28
CA TRP A 155 -5.65 18.70 9.13
C TRP A 155 -6.72 19.56 8.43
N SER A 156 -8.01 19.26 8.64
CA SER A 156 -9.15 20.10 8.29
C SER A 156 -9.10 21.49 8.93
N ASP A 157 -8.40 21.65 10.05
CA ASP A 157 -8.35 22.92 10.79
C ASP A 157 -7.18 23.80 10.33
N ARG A 158 -6.41 23.36 9.32
CA ARG A 158 -5.25 24.09 8.77
C ARG A 158 -5.48 24.71 7.39
N PHE A 159 -6.66 24.53 6.79
CA PHE A 159 -7.03 25.12 5.50
C PHE A 159 -8.50 25.55 5.47
#